data_AF-A0AAE1B1M9-F1
#
_entry.id   AF-A0AAE1B1M9-F1
#
_cell.length_a   1.000
_cell.length_b   1.000
_cell.length_c   1.000
_cell.angle_alpha   90.00
_cell.angle_beta   90.00
_cell.angle_gamma   90.00
#
_symmetry.space_group_name_H-M   'P 1'
#
loop_
_entity.id
_entity.type
_entity.pdbx_description
1 polymer ?
#
loop_
_entity_poly.entity_id
_entity_poly.type
_entity_poly.pdbx_seq_one_letter_code
_entity_poly.pdbx_strand_id
1 'polypeptide(L)'
;MKNSAFSLFLMTVVVGLASFGDDLIYLFVTLMPTARVTGDRTKPVHCYSCHGDSSGSGSFAQCLASTPTTCSPGQGCRVSYTTDWHSLPTIGCSSFCAFLGHSVSNACPLGGHAAALRRCDACCTDDACVKNLTSALLTQAPVICPSDCSLSHISDCWKHSKVCDRDEFCELRVLRLRTIHGSCQANTSQSRCLLNMLTKGCPKDVMTNLAHSVSEDCYIDCCTDNSCVGKHLDGVYSYITGSTGFPPDFATTTITTAPNTVTTTPVPTTATTTAATTVAPYNVYAHVVQECRDHMEPGICNDLKDTQDLCKQSGPGLHLDLCPETCGVCQAVKEANCHDTVLDGECAKLMAEKDICNGPLARYTCPASCGLCDVLVEENLVEILAAKADSALASTKPATQPPTTTPPPTTQPPTTTPPPTTQPPTTTQPPTSTKPPTTTPPPTTKPPTTTQLPTTTQPPTAA
;
A
#
# COMPACT_ATOMS: atom_id res chain seq x y z
N MET A 1 15.76 -48.85 7.38
CA MET A 1 15.73 -47.94 8.55
C MET A 1 16.02 -46.54 8.04
N LYS A 2 15.00 -45.69 7.92
CA LYS A 2 15.11 -44.30 7.43
C LYS A 2 15.26 -43.39 8.64
N ASN A 3 16.40 -42.72 8.77
CA ASN A 3 16.60 -41.66 9.76
C ASN A 3 16.03 -40.36 9.19
N SER A 4 14.87 -39.92 9.71
CA SER A 4 14.40 -38.54 9.52
C SER A 4 15.14 -37.64 10.50
N ALA A 5 15.99 -36.76 9.97
CA ALA A 5 16.60 -35.69 10.75
C ALA A 5 15.55 -34.59 10.99
N PHE A 6 15.21 -34.37 12.27
CA PHE A 6 14.38 -33.26 12.71
C PHE A 6 15.24 -31.97 12.68
N SER A 7 14.90 -31.03 11.81
CA SER A 7 15.59 -29.73 11.74
C SER A 7 15.00 -28.79 12.78
N LEU A 8 15.79 -28.43 13.79
CA LEU A 8 15.41 -27.51 14.86
C LEU A 8 15.65 -26.06 14.39
N PHE A 9 14.59 -25.27 14.25
CA PHE A 9 14.70 -23.84 13.93
C PHE A 9 15.01 -23.05 15.21
N LEU A 10 16.23 -22.53 15.33
CA LEU A 10 16.61 -21.59 16.38
C LEU A 10 16.39 -20.16 15.87
N MET A 11 15.34 -19.48 16.34
CA MET A 11 15.15 -18.04 16.14
C MET A 11 16.02 -17.31 17.16
N THR A 12 17.04 -16.58 16.69
CA THR A 12 17.88 -15.74 17.56
C THR A 12 17.48 -14.29 17.34
N VAL A 13 16.86 -13.67 18.35
CA VAL A 13 16.56 -12.23 18.35
C VAL A 13 17.76 -11.50 18.96
N VAL A 14 18.43 -10.66 18.18
CA VAL A 14 19.49 -9.78 18.68
C VAL A 14 18.93 -8.36 18.72
N VAL A 15 18.65 -7.86 19.92
CA VAL A 15 18.26 -6.46 20.14
C VAL A 15 19.54 -5.67 20.40
N GLY A 16 19.94 -4.83 19.45
CA GLY A 16 21.02 -3.87 19.63
C GLY A 16 20.47 -2.52 20.05
N LEU A 17 20.80 -2.06 21.26
CA LEU A 17 20.57 -0.69 21.71
C LEU A 17 21.84 0.13 21.44
N ALA A 18 21.74 1.18 20.63
CA ALA A 18 22.78 2.18 20.49
C ALA A 18 22.26 3.52 21.02
N SER A 19 22.99 4.14 21.95
CA SER A 19 22.66 5.44 22.54
C SER A 19 23.62 6.49 22.00
N PHE A 20 23.07 7.54 21.39
CA PHE A 20 23.78 8.75 20.99
C PHE A 20 22.97 9.97 21.42
N GLY A 21 23.28 10.55 22.58
CA GLY A 21 22.58 11.72 23.11
C GLY A 21 21.14 11.44 23.58
N ASP A 22 20.44 12.49 24.02
CA ASP A 22 19.12 12.42 24.67
C ASP A 22 17.96 11.98 23.73
N ASP A 23 18.26 11.60 22.48
CA ASP A 23 17.28 11.08 21.53
C ASP A 23 17.43 9.56 21.33
N LEU A 24 16.41 8.82 21.74
CA LEU A 24 16.32 7.37 21.60
C LEU A 24 15.79 7.02 20.20
N ILE A 25 16.67 6.63 19.27
CA ILE A 25 16.27 6.18 17.93
C ILE A 25 15.92 4.68 17.98
N TYR A 26 14.64 4.35 17.78
CA TYR A 26 14.18 2.97 17.60
C TYR A 26 14.39 2.53 16.15
N LEU A 27 15.28 1.56 15.94
CA LEU A 27 15.46 0.93 14.63
C LEU A 27 14.45 -0.22 14.48
N PHE A 28 13.48 -0.07 13.57
CA PHE A 28 12.60 -1.18 13.19
C PHE A 28 13.38 -2.22 12.37
N VAL A 29 13.55 -3.42 12.90
CA VAL A 29 14.11 -4.56 12.17
C VAL A 29 12.95 -5.46 11.74
N THR A 30 12.60 -5.43 10.47
CA THR A 30 11.66 -6.39 9.88
C THR A 30 12.34 -7.76 9.84
N LEU A 31 11.80 -8.73 10.57
CA LEU A 31 12.30 -10.11 10.57
C LEU A 31 11.90 -10.81 9.27
N MET A 32 12.73 -10.67 8.23
CA MET A 32 12.72 -11.61 7.11
C MET A 32 13.25 -12.97 7.63
N PRO A 33 12.60 -14.10 7.32
CA PRO A 33 13.11 -15.41 7.73
C PRO A 33 14.50 -15.61 7.10
N THR A 34 15.54 -15.55 7.93
CA THR A 34 16.90 -15.95 7.53
C THR A 34 16.94 -17.47 7.47
N ALA A 35 16.38 -18.04 6.40
CA ALA A 35 16.63 -19.43 6.06
C ALA A 35 18.12 -19.59 5.79
N ARG A 36 18.82 -20.43 6.58
CA ARG A 36 20.11 -20.98 6.15
C ARG A 36 19.81 -21.89 4.98
N VAL A 37 19.83 -21.34 3.77
CA VAL A 37 19.62 -22.09 2.54
C VAL A 37 20.87 -22.92 2.27
N THR A 38 20.97 -24.11 2.86
CA THR A 38 21.84 -25.18 2.33
C THR A 38 21.20 -25.71 1.05
N GLY A 39 21.13 -24.85 0.04
CA GLY A 39 20.55 -25.15 -1.26
C GLY A 39 21.43 -26.15 -1.99
N ASP A 40 20.81 -27.16 -2.58
CA ASP A 40 21.47 -28.12 -3.45
C ASP A 40 21.99 -27.37 -4.70
N ARG A 41 23.30 -27.07 -4.71
CA ARG A 41 23.99 -26.34 -5.79
C ARG A 41 24.00 -27.10 -7.13
N THR A 42 23.47 -28.32 -7.17
CA THR A 42 23.35 -29.09 -8.42
C THR A 42 22.13 -28.68 -9.25
N LYS A 43 21.15 -27.98 -8.65
CA LYS A 43 19.99 -27.51 -9.40
C LYS A 43 20.33 -26.26 -10.22
N PRO A 44 19.95 -26.22 -11.51
CA PRO A 44 20.06 -24.99 -12.29
C PRO A 44 19.18 -23.90 -11.68
N VAL A 45 19.71 -22.67 -11.62
CA VAL A 45 18.94 -21.46 -11.25
C VAL A 45 18.70 -20.61 -12.48
N HIS A 46 17.49 -20.10 -12.64
CA HIS A 46 17.09 -19.20 -13.71
C HIS A 46 17.21 -17.76 -13.23
N CYS A 47 17.92 -16.94 -14.00
CA CYS A 47 18.20 -15.55 -13.64
C CYS A 47 17.85 -14.62 -14.79
N TYR A 48 17.26 -13.47 -14.48
CA TYR A 48 17.06 -12.41 -15.46
C TYR A 48 18.41 -11.78 -15.83
N SER A 49 18.52 -11.23 -17.04
CA SER A 49 19.74 -10.54 -17.51
C SER A 49 19.49 -9.04 -17.59
N CYS A 50 19.44 -8.38 -16.44
CA CYS A 50 19.21 -6.94 -16.32
C CYS A 50 20.55 -6.22 -16.21
N HIS A 51 20.85 -5.36 -17.17
CA HIS A 51 21.96 -4.42 -17.05
C HIS A 51 21.45 -3.10 -16.47
N GLY A 52 21.99 -2.68 -15.32
CA GLY A 52 21.63 -1.43 -14.66
C GLY A 52 22.35 -0.21 -15.22
N ASP A 53 22.96 -0.30 -16.40
CA ASP A 53 23.62 0.84 -17.02
C ASP A 53 22.57 1.77 -17.65
N SER A 54 22.68 3.05 -17.33
CA SER A 54 21.85 4.13 -17.84
C SER A 54 21.96 4.33 -19.37
N SER A 55 22.76 3.52 -20.07
CA SER A 55 23.11 3.63 -21.48
C SER A 55 22.36 2.68 -22.43
N GLY A 56 21.61 1.67 -21.96
CA GLY A 56 21.29 0.51 -22.81
C GLY A 56 19.89 -0.09 -22.74
N SER A 57 18.90 0.57 -23.35
CA SER A 57 17.77 -0.06 -24.07
C SER A 57 16.68 -0.88 -23.34
N GLY A 58 16.61 -0.92 -22.02
CA GLY A 58 15.46 -1.54 -21.35
C GLY A 58 15.22 -1.04 -19.94
N SER A 59 13.97 -0.73 -19.62
CA SER A 59 13.56 -0.52 -18.23
C SER A 59 13.73 -1.81 -17.43
N PHE A 60 13.85 -1.71 -16.11
CA PHE A 60 13.90 -2.88 -15.23
C PHE A 60 12.70 -3.81 -15.45
N ALA A 61 11.52 -3.23 -15.70
CA ALA A 61 10.32 -3.95 -16.12
C ALA A 61 10.57 -4.81 -17.37
N GLN A 62 11.13 -4.21 -18.42
CA GLN A 62 11.42 -4.91 -19.68
C GLN A 62 12.45 -6.02 -19.48
N CYS A 63 13.41 -5.84 -18.59
CA CYS A 63 14.31 -6.93 -18.24
C CYS A 63 13.55 -8.10 -17.58
N LEU A 64 12.70 -7.82 -16.60
CA LEU A 64 11.95 -8.88 -15.94
C LEU A 64 10.89 -9.53 -16.87
N ALA A 65 10.51 -8.85 -17.96
CA ALA A 65 9.73 -9.41 -19.07
C ALA A 65 10.49 -10.46 -19.88
N SER A 66 11.82 -10.38 -19.89
CA SER A 66 12.65 -11.27 -20.70
C SER A 66 12.65 -12.68 -20.13
N THR A 67 12.80 -13.66 -21.01
CA THR A 67 12.94 -15.06 -20.60
C THR A 67 14.19 -15.20 -19.72
N PRO A 68 14.06 -15.67 -18.47
CA PRO A 68 15.22 -15.83 -17.60
C PRO A 68 16.17 -16.88 -18.18
N THR A 69 17.47 -16.60 -18.06
CA THR A 69 18.53 -17.46 -18.57
C THR A 69 18.96 -18.43 -17.48
N THR A 70 19.15 -19.71 -17.83
CA THR A 70 19.69 -20.71 -16.92
C THR A 70 21.17 -20.44 -16.64
N CYS A 71 21.53 -20.28 -15.37
CA CYS A 71 22.92 -20.08 -14.97
C CYS A 71 23.76 -21.35 -15.12
N SER A 72 25.06 -21.17 -15.43
CA SER A 72 25.98 -22.31 -15.57
C SER A 72 26.22 -22.99 -14.20
N PRO A 73 26.61 -24.27 -14.17
CA PRO A 73 26.94 -24.97 -12.93
C PRO A 73 27.95 -24.18 -12.07
N GLY A 74 27.62 -23.98 -10.79
CA GLY A 74 28.43 -23.21 -9.85
C GLY A 74 28.23 -21.69 -9.89
N GLN A 75 27.40 -21.17 -10.80
CA GLN A 75 26.93 -19.78 -10.76
C GLN A 75 25.63 -19.67 -9.95
N GLY A 76 25.39 -18.49 -9.38
CA GLY A 76 24.11 -18.10 -8.79
C GLY A 76 23.53 -16.89 -9.51
N CYS A 77 22.27 -16.56 -9.24
CA CYS A 77 21.67 -15.33 -9.71
C CYS A 77 22.06 -14.18 -8.77
N ARG A 78 22.89 -13.25 -9.25
CA ARG A 78 23.28 -12.05 -8.51
C ARG A 78 22.29 -10.93 -8.80
N VAL A 79 21.84 -10.27 -7.74
CA VAL A 79 20.97 -9.10 -7.79
C VAL A 79 21.69 -7.96 -7.07
N SER A 80 22.13 -6.97 -7.84
CA SER A 80 22.80 -5.77 -7.35
C SER A 80 21.82 -4.60 -7.42
N TYR A 81 21.51 -3.95 -6.30
CA TYR A 81 20.58 -2.81 -6.25
C TYR A 81 21.14 -1.68 -5.39
N THR A 82 20.68 -0.44 -5.62
CA THR A 82 20.98 0.67 -4.71
C THR A 82 19.80 0.97 -3.80
N THR A 83 20.07 1.31 -2.54
CA THR A 83 19.03 1.55 -1.53
C THR A 83 18.26 2.86 -1.76
N ASP A 84 18.82 3.76 -2.56
CA ASP A 84 18.21 5.03 -2.96
C ASP A 84 17.51 4.97 -4.32
N TRP A 85 17.55 3.80 -4.99
CA TRP A 85 16.86 3.56 -6.26
C TRP A 85 17.23 4.50 -7.41
N HIS A 86 18.31 5.28 -7.28
CA HIS A 86 18.82 6.13 -8.36
C HIS A 86 19.37 5.33 -9.54
N SER A 87 19.68 4.05 -9.33
CA SER A 87 20.13 3.14 -10.38
C SER A 87 19.22 1.92 -10.43
N LEU A 88 18.93 1.46 -11.65
CA LEU A 88 18.16 0.25 -11.84
C LEU A 88 18.95 -0.95 -11.32
N PRO A 89 18.27 -1.91 -10.66
CA PRO A 89 18.93 -3.10 -10.18
C PRO A 89 19.50 -3.91 -11.37
N THR A 90 20.73 -4.37 -11.22
CA THR A 90 21.39 -5.28 -12.15
C THR A 90 21.16 -6.71 -11.70
N ILE A 91 20.66 -7.57 -12.58
CA ILE A 91 20.38 -8.98 -12.31
C ILE A 91 21.13 -9.81 -13.35
N GLY A 92 21.83 -10.85 -12.92
CA GLY A 92 22.51 -11.74 -13.86
C GLY A 92 23.19 -12.92 -13.20
N CYS A 93 23.47 -13.95 -14.00
CA CYS A 93 24.24 -15.11 -13.57
C CYS A 93 25.67 -14.69 -13.21
N SER A 94 26.12 -15.07 -12.03
CA SER A 94 27.46 -14.72 -11.54
C SER A 94 28.09 -15.86 -10.75
N SER A 95 29.37 -16.14 -11.04
CA SER A 95 30.20 -17.01 -10.21
C SER A 95 30.55 -16.36 -8.86
N PHE A 96 30.35 -15.04 -8.72
CA PHE A 96 30.60 -14.33 -7.47
C PHE A 96 29.73 -14.83 -6.32
N CYS A 97 28.55 -15.36 -6.63
CA CYS A 97 27.65 -15.95 -5.64
C CYS A 97 28.22 -17.19 -4.94
N ALA A 98 29.24 -17.84 -5.51
CA ALA A 98 29.95 -18.92 -4.82
C ALA A 98 30.78 -18.41 -3.62
N PHE A 99 31.26 -17.16 -3.69
CA PHE A 99 32.15 -16.55 -2.70
C PHE A 99 31.40 -15.75 -1.62
N LEU A 100 30.25 -15.15 -1.96
CA LEU A 100 29.41 -14.36 -1.03
C LEU A 100 28.69 -15.19 0.04
N GLY A 101 29.17 -16.40 0.35
CA GLY A 101 28.49 -17.41 1.15
C GLY A 101 27.74 -16.84 2.36
N HIS A 102 26.42 -17.13 2.42
CA HIS A 102 25.40 -16.95 3.48
C HIS A 102 25.49 -15.76 4.45
N SER A 103 26.36 -14.79 4.20
CA SER A 103 26.56 -13.65 5.08
C SER A 103 25.47 -12.64 4.75
N VAL A 104 24.27 -12.92 5.25
CA VAL A 104 23.17 -11.96 5.28
C VAL A 104 23.64 -10.83 6.18
N SER A 105 24.10 -9.74 5.59
CA SER A 105 24.33 -8.53 6.37
C SER A 105 22.97 -7.86 6.53
N ASN A 106 22.61 -7.50 7.75
CA ASN A 106 21.39 -6.73 8.03
C ASN A 106 21.43 -5.30 7.44
N ALA A 107 22.51 -4.94 6.73
CA ALA A 107 22.69 -3.61 6.15
C ALA A 107 21.84 -3.38 4.89
N CYS A 108 21.24 -4.42 4.32
CA CYS A 108 20.50 -4.36 3.06
C CYS A 108 19.01 -4.66 3.28
N PRO A 109 18.09 -3.75 2.92
CA PRO A 109 16.66 -3.86 3.27
C PRO A 109 15.94 -5.04 2.60
N LEU A 110 16.46 -5.54 1.48
CA LEU A 110 15.95 -6.73 0.78
C LEU A 110 16.84 -7.97 1.02
N GLY A 111 17.71 -7.90 2.03
CA GLY A 111 18.76 -8.88 2.26
C GLY A 111 19.98 -8.69 1.35
N GLY A 112 21.02 -9.49 1.62
CA GLY A 112 22.29 -9.46 0.89
C GLY A 112 23.44 -8.82 1.67
N HIS A 113 24.53 -8.55 0.96
CA HIS A 113 25.75 -7.96 1.46
C HIS A 113 25.89 -6.52 0.93
N ALA A 114 26.18 -5.56 1.82
CA ALA A 114 26.50 -4.20 1.42
C ALA A 114 27.88 -4.16 0.74
N ALA A 115 27.92 -4.02 -0.58
CA ALA A 115 29.17 -4.04 -1.36
C ALA A 115 29.85 -2.66 -1.42
N ALA A 116 29.09 -1.58 -1.36
CA ALA A 116 29.57 -0.20 -1.27
C ALA A 116 28.52 0.67 -0.54
N LEU A 117 28.82 1.94 -0.28
CA LEU A 117 27.84 2.89 0.25
C LEU A 117 26.58 2.88 -0.63
N ARG A 118 25.46 2.46 -0.02
CA ARG A 118 24.14 2.34 -0.66
C ARG A 118 24.00 1.26 -1.74
N ARG A 119 25.01 0.41 -1.96
CA ARG A 119 24.92 -0.71 -2.93
C ARG A 119 24.81 -2.04 -2.20
N CYS A 120 23.75 -2.77 -2.52
CA CYS A 120 23.46 -4.08 -1.98
C CYS A 120 23.60 -5.15 -3.06
N ASP A 121 24.27 -6.24 -2.71
CA ASP A 121 24.42 -7.43 -3.54
C ASP A 121 23.78 -8.63 -2.85
N ALA A 122 22.75 -9.19 -3.45
CA ALA A 122 22.13 -10.43 -3.02
C ALA A 122 22.40 -11.54 -4.03
N CYS A 123 22.52 -12.77 -3.54
CA CYS A 123 22.81 -13.93 -4.35
C CYS A 123 21.78 -15.02 -4.09
N CYS A 124 21.12 -15.47 -5.16
CA CYS A 124 20.13 -16.52 -5.14
C CYS A 124 20.67 -17.79 -5.77
N THR A 125 20.47 -18.92 -5.09
CA THR A 125 20.88 -20.26 -5.52
C THR A 125 19.72 -21.10 -6.06
N ASP A 126 18.49 -20.59 -5.99
CA ASP A 126 17.28 -21.24 -6.47
C ASP A 126 16.28 -20.21 -7.01
N ASP A 127 15.33 -20.68 -7.82
CA ASP A 127 14.34 -19.83 -8.49
C ASP A 127 13.36 -19.17 -7.50
N ALA A 128 13.13 -19.78 -6.34
CA ALA A 128 12.26 -19.22 -5.30
C ALA A 128 12.88 -17.95 -4.69
N CYS A 129 14.18 -17.99 -4.40
CA CYS A 129 14.93 -16.81 -3.97
C CYS A 129 14.89 -15.70 -5.02
N VAL A 130 15.13 -16.05 -6.30
CA VAL A 130 15.08 -15.06 -7.39
C VAL A 130 13.72 -14.39 -7.45
N LYS A 131 12.64 -15.18 -7.43
CA LYS A 131 11.26 -14.69 -7.48
C LYS A 131 10.91 -13.81 -6.29
N ASN A 132 11.25 -14.23 -5.08
CA ASN A 132 10.95 -13.47 -3.86
C ASN A 132 11.71 -12.13 -3.86
N LEU A 133 12.98 -12.16 -4.25
CA LEU A 133 13.81 -10.97 -4.28
C LEU A 133 13.40 -9.99 -5.37
N THR A 134 13.07 -10.46 -6.58
CA THR A 134 12.54 -9.58 -7.64
C THR A 134 11.17 -9.02 -7.28
N SER A 135 10.31 -9.80 -6.63
CA SER A 135 9.01 -9.32 -6.13
C SER A 135 9.17 -8.26 -5.04
N ALA A 136 10.12 -8.47 -4.11
CA ALA A 136 10.44 -7.52 -3.05
C ALA A 136 11.11 -6.24 -3.61
N LEU A 137 11.95 -6.37 -4.65
CA LEU A 137 12.47 -5.22 -5.39
C LEU A 137 11.33 -4.43 -6.04
N LEU A 138 10.36 -5.10 -6.66
CA LEU A 138 9.25 -4.42 -7.35
C LEU A 138 8.30 -3.68 -6.40
N THR A 139 8.13 -4.19 -5.19
CA THR A 139 7.28 -3.55 -4.15
C THR A 139 7.97 -2.37 -3.48
N GLN A 140 9.30 -2.35 -3.39
CA GLN A 140 10.06 -1.24 -2.81
C GLN A 140 10.56 -0.23 -3.86
N ALA A 141 10.61 -0.62 -5.13
CA ALA A 141 11.00 0.27 -6.22
C ALA A 141 9.95 1.39 -6.35
N PRO A 142 10.39 2.62 -6.62
CA PRO A 142 9.47 3.68 -7.02
C PRO A 142 8.65 3.25 -8.25
N VAL A 143 7.47 3.84 -8.41
CA VAL A 143 6.56 3.48 -9.51
C VAL A 143 7.23 3.81 -10.84
N ILE A 144 7.28 2.85 -11.75
CA ILE A 144 7.76 3.03 -13.11
C ILE A 144 6.54 3.35 -13.98
N CYS A 145 6.46 4.59 -14.44
CA CYS A 145 5.37 5.06 -15.27
C CYS A 145 5.78 5.01 -16.76
N PRO A 146 5.00 4.35 -17.64
CA PRO A 146 5.30 4.31 -19.06
C PRO A 146 5.25 5.70 -19.68
N SER A 147 5.92 5.89 -20.81
CA SER A 147 5.72 7.06 -21.67
C SER A 147 4.53 6.87 -22.61
N ASP A 148 4.36 7.82 -23.54
CA ASP A 148 3.52 7.65 -24.71
C ASP A 148 3.89 6.39 -25.52
N CYS A 149 2.90 5.54 -25.76
CA CYS A 149 3.02 4.35 -26.61
C CYS A 149 1.68 3.99 -27.25
N SER A 150 1.72 3.31 -28.39
CA SER A 150 0.50 2.83 -29.05
C SER A 150 -0.09 1.63 -28.32
N LEU A 151 -1.42 1.57 -28.19
CA LEU A 151 -2.15 0.37 -27.75
C LEU A 151 -1.84 -0.87 -28.60
N SER A 152 -1.42 -0.70 -29.86
CA SER A 152 -0.99 -1.81 -30.72
C SER A 152 0.40 -2.35 -30.39
N HIS A 153 1.20 -1.61 -29.62
CA HIS A 153 2.59 -1.93 -29.29
C HIS A 153 2.85 -1.63 -27.81
N ILE A 154 2.11 -2.31 -26.92
CA ILE A 154 2.23 -2.13 -25.46
C ILE A 154 3.66 -2.37 -24.96
N SER A 155 4.44 -3.23 -25.63
CA SER A 155 5.87 -3.43 -25.31
C SER A 155 6.71 -2.14 -25.45
N ASP A 156 6.30 -1.20 -26.31
CA ASP A 156 7.00 0.07 -26.51
C ASP A 156 6.76 1.08 -25.38
N CYS A 157 5.73 0.88 -24.55
CA CYS A 157 5.44 1.72 -23.37
C CYS A 157 6.60 1.79 -22.39
N TRP A 158 7.42 0.73 -22.36
CA TRP A 158 8.54 0.58 -21.44
C TRP A 158 9.84 1.17 -21.96
N LYS A 159 9.90 1.59 -23.23
CA LYS A 159 11.14 2.13 -23.84
C LYS A 159 11.52 3.50 -23.31
N HIS A 160 10.54 4.35 -22.99
CA HIS A 160 10.80 5.68 -22.42
C HIS A 160 10.10 5.88 -21.07
N SER A 161 9.90 4.78 -20.32
CA SER A 161 9.32 4.85 -18.99
C SER A 161 10.15 5.72 -18.05
N LYS A 162 9.48 6.45 -17.16
CA LYS A 162 10.09 7.27 -16.11
C LYS A 162 9.90 6.60 -14.77
N VAL A 163 10.88 6.73 -13.90
CA VAL A 163 10.76 6.34 -12.48
C VAL A 163 10.18 7.55 -11.75
N CYS A 164 9.03 7.39 -11.12
CA CYS A 164 8.40 8.45 -10.34
C CYS A 164 9.14 8.64 -9.02
N ASP A 165 9.12 9.86 -8.48
CA ASP A 165 9.67 10.13 -7.16
C ASP A 165 8.86 9.44 -6.06
N ARG A 166 9.42 9.37 -4.83
CA ARG A 166 8.80 8.65 -3.70
C ARG A 166 7.41 9.19 -3.33
N ASP A 167 7.18 10.48 -3.56
CA ASP A 167 5.94 11.18 -3.27
C ASP A 167 5.08 11.41 -4.53
N GLU A 168 5.30 10.60 -5.56
CA GLU A 168 4.56 10.61 -6.82
C GLU A 168 3.89 9.26 -7.10
N PHE A 169 2.81 9.29 -7.88
CA PHE A 169 2.13 8.13 -8.42
C PHE A 169 2.10 8.19 -9.95
N CYS A 170 1.89 7.04 -10.59
CA CYS A 170 1.76 6.94 -12.04
C CYS A 170 0.30 7.08 -12.46
N GLU A 171 -0.02 8.17 -13.12
CA GLU A 171 -1.32 8.39 -13.74
C GLU A 171 -1.32 7.81 -15.16
N LEU A 172 -2.22 6.85 -15.40
CA LEU A 172 -2.36 6.18 -16.69
C LEU A 172 -3.60 6.69 -17.43
N ARG A 173 -3.43 7.12 -18.68
CA ARG A 173 -4.51 7.62 -19.55
C ARG A 173 -4.43 7.00 -20.94
N VAL A 174 -5.57 6.94 -21.64
CA VAL A 174 -5.63 6.69 -23.09
C VAL A 174 -6.02 7.98 -23.78
N LEU A 175 -5.17 8.45 -24.69
CA LEU A 175 -5.42 9.62 -25.53
C LEU A 175 -6.25 9.24 -26.77
N ARG A 176 -6.92 10.21 -27.40
CA ARG A 176 -7.77 10.03 -28.62
C ARG A 176 -7.16 9.17 -29.74
N LEU A 177 -5.83 9.11 -29.84
CA LEU A 177 -5.12 8.33 -30.87
C LEU A 177 -4.76 6.90 -30.45
N ARG A 178 -5.45 6.36 -29.45
CA ARG A 178 -5.15 5.04 -28.86
C ARG A 178 -3.72 4.97 -28.33
N THR A 179 -3.25 6.09 -27.82
CA THR A 179 -1.93 6.21 -27.21
C THR A 179 -2.11 6.10 -25.71
N ILE A 180 -1.47 5.12 -25.08
CA ILE A 180 -1.37 5.07 -23.63
C ILE A 180 -0.32 6.11 -23.23
N HIS A 181 -0.70 6.98 -22.30
CA HIS A 181 0.17 7.99 -21.71
C HIS A 181 0.27 7.72 -20.22
N GLY A 182 1.49 7.50 -19.72
CA GLY A 182 1.79 7.51 -18.30
C GLY A 182 2.48 8.82 -17.92
N SER A 183 2.07 9.41 -16.80
CA SER A 183 2.77 10.55 -16.21
C SER A 183 2.94 10.38 -14.69
N CYS A 184 4.13 10.69 -14.19
CA CYS A 184 4.36 10.79 -12.74
C CYS A 184 3.72 12.08 -12.25
N GLN A 185 2.88 11.96 -11.22
CA GLN A 185 2.11 13.05 -10.64
C GLN A 185 2.32 13.07 -9.13
N ALA A 186 2.40 14.25 -8.52
CA ALA A 186 2.53 14.37 -7.07
C ALA A 186 1.34 13.72 -6.34
N ASN A 187 1.59 13.04 -5.22
CA ASN A 187 0.57 12.35 -4.40
C ASN A 187 -0.58 13.28 -3.97
N THR A 188 -0.33 14.57 -3.81
CA THR A 188 -1.39 15.57 -3.52
C THR A 188 -2.44 15.70 -4.63
N SER A 189 -2.16 15.22 -5.84
CA SER A 189 -3.08 15.19 -6.98
C SER A 189 -3.81 13.85 -7.15
N GLN A 190 -3.53 12.85 -6.30
CA GLN A 190 -4.11 11.51 -6.43
C GLN A 190 -5.63 11.53 -6.35
N SER A 191 -6.22 12.29 -5.42
CA SER A 191 -7.68 12.43 -5.32
C SER A 191 -8.29 13.03 -6.59
N ARG A 192 -7.57 13.92 -7.28
CA ARG A 192 -8.01 14.47 -8.58
C ARG A 192 -7.95 13.42 -9.67
N CYS A 193 -6.89 12.61 -9.70
CA CYS A 193 -6.80 11.49 -10.64
C CYS A 193 -7.95 10.50 -10.42
N LEU A 194 -8.24 10.11 -9.17
CA LEU A 194 -9.35 9.21 -8.84
C LEU A 194 -10.71 9.80 -9.25
N LEU A 195 -10.94 11.09 -9.02
CA LEU A 195 -12.15 11.79 -9.47
C LEU A 195 -12.26 11.81 -11.01
N ASN A 196 -11.15 12.03 -11.71
CA ASN A 196 -11.11 11.95 -13.16
C ASN A 196 -11.35 10.54 -13.68
N MET A 197 -10.90 9.50 -12.96
CA MET A 197 -11.20 8.11 -13.28
C MET A 197 -12.69 7.78 -13.12
N LEU A 198 -13.36 8.35 -12.11
CA LEU A 198 -14.80 8.18 -11.93
C LEU A 198 -15.62 8.90 -13.02
N THR A 199 -15.20 10.10 -13.40
CA THR A 199 -15.95 10.95 -14.34
C THR A 199 -15.59 10.70 -15.82
N LYS A 200 -14.36 10.26 -16.09
CA LYS A 200 -13.77 10.06 -17.42
C LYS A 200 -12.99 8.75 -17.52
N GLY A 201 -13.42 7.73 -16.79
CA GLY A 201 -12.81 6.39 -16.82
C GLY A 201 -12.91 5.77 -18.21
N CYS A 202 -11.85 5.06 -18.62
CA CYS A 202 -11.88 4.31 -19.85
C CYS A 202 -12.89 3.15 -19.75
N PRO A 203 -13.61 2.81 -20.84
CA PRO A 203 -14.40 1.59 -20.90
C PRO A 203 -13.56 0.37 -20.55
N LYS A 204 -14.12 -0.59 -19.81
CA LYS A 204 -13.38 -1.79 -19.34
C LYS A 204 -12.76 -2.60 -20.48
N ASP A 205 -13.32 -2.50 -21.68
CA ASP A 205 -12.88 -3.23 -22.86
C ASP A 205 -11.93 -2.44 -23.77
N VAL A 206 -11.54 -1.22 -23.39
CA VAL A 206 -10.68 -0.35 -24.23
C VAL A 206 -9.32 -1.01 -24.52
N MET A 207 -8.81 -1.80 -23.55
CA MET A 207 -7.52 -2.50 -23.68
C MET A 207 -7.65 -3.78 -24.51
N THR A 208 -8.81 -4.43 -24.52
CA THR A 208 -9.02 -5.72 -25.19
C THR A 208 -9.60 -5.59 -26.61
N ASN A 209 -10.38 -4.52 -26.88
CA ASN A 209 -11.06 -4.31 -28.15
C ASN A 209 -10.47 -3.13 -28.92
N LEU A 210 -9.53 -3.44 -29.84
CA LEU A 210 -9.03 -2.47 -30.82
C LEU A 210 -10.12 -1.93 -31.76
N ALA A 211 -11.35 -2.45 -31.74
CA ALA A 211 -12.44 -1.89 -32.53
C ALA A 211 -13.01 -0.59 -31.93
N HIS A 212 -12.95 -0.39 -30.61
CA HIS A 212 -13.53 0.78 -29.97
C HIS A 212 -12.63 2.01 -30.14
N SER A 213 -13.10 2.98 -30.93
CA SER A 213 -12.49 4.31 -31.01
C SER A 213 -12.87 5.12 -29.77
N VAL A 214 -11.89 5.53 -28.97
CA VAL A 214 -12.11 6.45 -27.86
C VAL A 214 -12.19 7.86 -28.43
N SER A 215 -13.35 8.51 -28.31
CA SER A 215 -13.56 9.86 -28.87
C SER A 215 -12.91 10.97 -28.02
N GLU A 216 -12.61 10.68 -26.76
CA GLU A 216 -12.02 11.60 -25.79
C GLU A 216 -10.94 10.91 -24.96
N ASP A 217 -10.07 11.70 -24.35
CA ASP A 217 -9.06 11.16 -23.44
C ASP A 217 -9.74 10.59 -22.20
N CYS A 218 -9.36 9.38 -21.83
CA CYS A 218 -9.92 8.68 -20.67
C CYS A 218 -8.83 8.21 -19.72
N TYR A 219 -9.20 7.97 -18.47
CA TYR A 219 -8.28 7.56 -17.41
C TYR A 219 -8.39 6.04 -17.20
N ILE A 220 -7.24 5.37 -17.15
CA ILE A 220 -7.16 3.94 -16.88
C ILE A 220 -7.12 3.72 -15.36
N ASP A 221 -6.12 4.29 -14.69
CA ASP A 221 -5.88 4.12 -13.25
C ASP A 221 -4.89 5.16 -12.69
N CYS A 222 -4.80 5.24 -11.36
CA CYS A 222 -3.92 6.11 -10.58
C CYS A 222 -3.01 5.23 -9.69
N CYS A 223 -1.90 4.76 -10.26
CA CYS A 223 -1.09 3.70 -9.68
C CYS A 223 0.00 4.19 -8.72
N THR A 224 -0.08 3.76 -7.46
CA THR A 224 0.93 4.02 -6.42
C THR A 224 2.03 2.95 -6.32
N ASP A 225 1.90 1.87 -7.08
CA ASP A 225 2.88 0.79 -7.12
C ASP A 225 3.00 0.18 -8.53
N ASN A 226 4.08 -0.57 -8.75
CA ASN A 226 4.34 -1.25 -10.03
C ASN A 226 3.36 -2.40 -10.32
N SER A 227 2.68 -2.93 -9.29
CA SER A 227 1.67 -3.98 -9.47
C SER A 227 0.41 -3.43 -10.16
N CYS A 228 -0.03 -2.24 -9.76
CA CYS A 228 -1.13 -1.51 -10.40
C CYS A 228 -0.82 -1.21 -11.87
N VAL A 229 0.35 -0.64 -12.16
CA VAL A 229 0.74 -0.34 -13.56
C VAL A 229 0.80 -1.62 -14.38
N GLY A 230 1.39 -2.66 -13.80
CA GLY A 230 1.54 -3.97 -14.42
C GLY A 230 0.24 -4.70 -14.75
N LYS A 231 -0.82 -4.47 -13.96
CA LYS A 231 -2.15 -5.05 -14.18
C LYS A 231 -2.81 -4.53 -15.47
N HIS A 232 -2.54 -3.28 -15.84
CA HIS A 232 -3.17 -2.65 -16.99
C HIS A 232 -2.39 -2.83 -18.29
N LEU A 233 -1.06 -2.86 -18.23
CA LEU A 233 -0.19 -2.92 -19.42
C LEU A 233 0.20 -4.36 -19.78
N ASP A 234 -0.79 -5.25 -19.69
CA ASP A 234 -0.79 -6.70 -19.91
C ASP A 234 0.54 -7.32 -20.41
N GLY A 235 1.04 -8.32 -19.68
CA GLY A 235 2.02 -9.29 -20.20
C GLY A 235 3.43 -9.28 -19.58
N VAL A 236 3.91 -8.16 -19.03
CA VAL A 236 5.25 -8.14 -18.41
C VAL A 236 5.18 -8.43 -16.92
N TYR A 237 4.30 -7.74 -16.20
CA TYR A 237 4.26 -7.77 -14.74
C TYR A 237 3.41 -8.89 -14.16
N SER A 238 2.31 -9.27 -14.82
CA SER A 238 1.47 -10.41 -14.43
C SER A 238 2.26 -11.72 -14.32
N TYR A 239 3.28 -11.88 -15.18
CA TYR A 239 4.19 -13.04 -15.16
C TYR A 239 5.10 -13.05 -13.91
N ILE A 240 5.53 -11.88 -13.45
CA ILE A 240 6.50 -11.74 -12.34
C ILE A 240 5.77 -11.81 -10.99
N THR A 241 4.59 -11.18 -10.87
CA THR A 241 3.78 -11.18 -9.63
C THR A 241 3.05 -12.51 -9.39
N GLY A 242 3.16 -13.46 -10.32
CA GLY A 242 2.79 -14.86 -10.08
C GLY A 242 1.30 -15.17 -10.19
N SER A 243 0.52 -14.35 -10.89
CA SER A 243 -0.92 -14.61 -11.09
C SER A 243 -1.21 -15.66 -12.17
N THR A 244 -0.22 -16.02 -12.98
CA THR A 244 -0.24 -17.22 -13.84
C THR A 244 1.10 -17.91 -13.72
N GLY A 245 1.11 -19.22 -13.54
CA GLY A 245 2.35 -20.01 -13.42
C GLY A 245 3.33 -19.70 -14.55
N PHE A 246 4.62 -19.92 -14.27
CA PHE A 246 5.66 -20.08 -15.29
C PHE A 246 5.09 -20.87 -16.50
N PRO A 247 5.55 -20.64 -17.74
CA PRO A 247 5.11 -21.46 -18.87
C PRO A 247 5.26 -22.94 -18.48
N PRO A 248 4.26 -23.79 -18.78
CA PRO A 248 4.21 -25.15 -18.30
C PRO A 248 5.50 -25.89 -18.69
N ASP A 249 6.15 -26.49 -17.68
CA ASP A 249 7.17 -27.52 -17.74
C ASP A 249 8.02 -27.59 -19.02
N PHE A 250 9.20 -26.97 -18.99
CA PHE A 250 10.29 -27.38 -19.87
C PHE A 250 10.92 -28.69 -19.35
N ALA A 251 10.24 -29.80 -19.64
CA ALA A 251 10.81 -31.13 -19.58
C ALA A 251 10.38 -31.93 -20.83
N THR A 252 11.00 -31.61 -21.98
CA THR A 252 11.07 -32.58 -23.09
C THR A 252 12.54 -32.78 -23.44
N THR A 253 13.25 -33.53 -22.60
CA THR A 253 14.43 -34.26 -23.04
C THR A 253 13.93 -35.52 -23.73
N THR A 254 14.10 -35.58 -25.05
CA THR A 254 13.80 -36.76 -25.85
C THR A 254 14.66 -37.93 -25.40
N ILE A 255 14.07 -38.87 -24.65
CA ILE A 255 14.62 -40.22 -24.47
C ILE A 255 13.65 -41.19 -25.12
N THR A 256 14.05 -41.72 -26.27
CA THR A 256 13.39 -42.80 -26.99
C THR A 256 13.32 -44.05 -26.12
N THR A 257 12.12 -44.46 -25.70
CA THR A 257 11.81 -45.84 -25.29
C THR A 257 10.41 -46.26 -25.72
N ALA A 258 10.26 -47.57 -25.93
CA ALA A 258 9.26 -48.30 -26.71
C ALA A 258 7.78 -48.16 -26.27
N PRO A 259 6.81 -48.49 -27.16
CA PRO A 259 5.40 -48.19 -26.94
C PRO A 259 4.72 -49.26 -26.08
N ASN A 260 3.99 -48.85 -25.05
CA ASN A 260 2.99 -49.67 -24.38
C ASN A 260 1.62 -49.04 -24.52
N THR A 261 0.72 -49.80 -25.15
CA THR A 261 -0.68 -49.49 -25.40
C THR A 261 -1.48 -49.64 -24.12
N VAL A 262 -2.18 -48.59 -23.69
CA VAL A 262 -3.24 -48.70 -22.67
C VAL A 262 -4.50 -48.01 -23.18
N THR A 263 -5.57 -48.80 -23.25
CA THR A 263 -6.94 -48.41 -23.60
C THR A 263 -7.65 -47.81 -22.39
N THR A 264 -8.30 -46.66 -22.56
CA THR A 264 -9.23 -46.11 -21.57
C THR A 264 -10.55 -45.68 -22.21
N THR A 265 -11.63 -46.23 -21.67
CA THR A 265 -13.06 -45.98 -21.98
C THR A 265 -13.54 -44.67 -21.33
N PRO A 266 -14.45 -43.89 -21.94
CA PRO A 266 -14.96 -42.64 -21.38
C PRO A 266 -16.15 -42.82 -20.43
N VAL A 267 -16.24 -41.98 -19.40
CA VAL A 267 -17.38 -41.83 -18.47
C VAL A 267 -18.00 -40.43 -18.67
N PRO A 268 -19.34 -40.26 -18.60
CA PRO A 268 -20.01 -39.05 -19.06
C PRO A 268 -20.15 -37.93 -18.02
N THR A 269 -20.31 -36.74 -18.58
CA THR A 269 -20.53 -35.39 -18.04
C THR A 269 -21.66 -35.26 -17.01
N THR A 270 -21.51 -34.35 -16.05
CA THR A 270 -22.64 -33.67 -15.41
C THR A 270 -22.31 -32.20 -15.20
N ALA A 271 -23.10 -31.32 -15.84
CA ALA A 271 -22.98 -29.87 -15.74
C ALA A 271 -23.83 -29.36 -14.56
N THR A 272 -23.27 -28.48 -13.73
CA THR A 272 -24.02 -27.72 -12.73
C THR A 272 -23.90 -26.24 -13.06
N THR A 273 -25.05 -25.60 -13.27
CA THR A 273 -25.20 -24.20 -13.63
C THR A 273 -25.29 -23.36 -12.35
N THR A 274 -24.31 -22.48 -12.10
CA THR A 274 -24.37 -21.51 -11.00
C THR A 274 -24.62 -20.12 -11.57
N ALA A 275 -25.73 -19.51 -11.16
CA ALA A 275 -26.10 -18.15 -11.55
C ALA A 275 -25.18 -17.12 -10.87
N ALA A 276 -24.60 -16.23 -11.67
CA ALA A 276 -23.79 -15.12 -11.20
C ALA A 276 -24.69 -14.06 -10.53
N THR A 277 -24.46 -13.83 -9.23
CA THR A 277 -25.05 -12.70 -8.50
C THR A 277 -24.06 -11.54 -8.59
N THR A 278 -24.48 -10.44 -9.18
CA THR A 278 -23.72 -9.19 -9.26
C THR A 278 -23.60 -8.59 -7.86
N VAL A 279 -22.41 -8.64 -7.26
CA VAL A 279 -22.12 -8.02 -5.97
C VAL A 279 -21.97 -6.51 -6.18
N ALA A 280 -22.87 -5.71 -5.62
CA ALA A 280 -22.73 -4.26 -5.53
C ALA A 280 -21.50 -3.90 -4.66
N PRO A 281 -20.82 -2.76 -4.89
CA PRO A 281 -19.69 -2.34 -4.07
C PRO A 281 -20.08 -2.29 -2.59
N TYR A 282 -19.25 -2.92 -1.74
CA TYR A 282 -19.47 -3.03 -0.30
C TYR A 282 -19.32 -1.65 0.35
N ASN A 283 -20.40 -1.11 0.90
CA ASN A 283 -20.42 0.15 1.63
C ASN A 283 -20.28 -0.14 3.14
N VAL A 284 -19.08 0.12 3.69
CA VAL A 284 -18.75 -0.12 5.09
C VAL A 284 -19.66 0.69 6.01
N TYR A 285 -19.95 1.95 5.70
CA TYR A 285 -20.82 2.78 6.53
C TYR A 285 -22.25 2.24 6.64
N ALA A 286 -22.84 1.82 5.51
CA ALA A 286 -24.20 1.28 5.45
C ALA A 286 -24.34 -0.02 6.26
N HIS A 287 -23.30 -0.85 6.28
CA HIS A 287 -23.26 -2.08 7.08
C HIS A 287 -23.10 -1.77 8.56
N VAL A 288 -22.20 -0.84 8.90
CA VAL A 288 -21.80 -0.53 10.28
C VAL A 288 -22.83 0.35 11.02
N VAL A 289 -23.59 1.18 10.31
CA VAL A 289 -24.61 2.07 10.93
C VAL A 289 -25.75 1.31 11.60
N GLN A 290 -26.13 0.13 11.08
CA GLN A 290 -27.28 -0.60 11.61
C GLN A 290 -26.94 -1.30 12.93
N GLU A 291 -25.79 -1.97 13.01
CA GLU A 291 -25.34 -2.69 14.19
C GLU A 291 -23.81 -2.61 14.33
N CYS A 292 -23.31 -1.51 14.89
CA CYS A 292 -21.88 -1.41 15.20
C CYS A 292 -21.56 -2.10 16.52
N ARG A 293 -21.35 -3.42 16.47
CA ARG A 293 -20.84 -4.24 17.57
C ARG A 293 -19.91 -5.31 17.03
N ASP A 294 -19.00 -5.78 17.88
CA ASP A 294 -18.22 -6.97 17.57
C ASP A 294 -19.15 -8.18 17.37
N HIS A 295 -18.98 -8.91 16.27
CA HIS A 295 -19.78 -10.09 15.93
C HIS A 295 -19.22 -11.39 16.54
N MET A 296 -18.11 -11.29 17.28
CA MET A 296 -17.46 -12.41 17.95
C MET A 296 -17.85 -12.46 19.44
N GLU A 297 -17.59 -13.58 20.11
CA GLU A 297 -17.80 -13.68 21.55
C GLU A 297 -16.93 -12.63 22.31
N PRO A 298 -17.44 -12.08 23.43
CA PRO A 298 -16.71 -11.08 24.21
C PRO A 298 -15.30 -11.55 24.56
N GLY A 299 -14.30 -10.75 24.19
CA GLY A 299 -12.88 -11.03 24.45
C GLY A 299 -12.10 -11.54 23.23
N ILE A 300 -12.74 -12.26 22.29
CA ILE A 300 -12.03 -12.81 21.12
C ILE A 300 -11.43 -11.71 20.25
N CYS A 301 -12.16 -10.61 20.04
CA CYS A 301 -11.66 -9.49 19.27
C CYS A 301 -10.43 -8.82 19.92
N ASN A 302 -10.34 -8.79 21.25
CA ASN A 302 -9.17 -8.25 21.96
C ASN A 302 -7.97 -9.19 21.80
N ASP A 303 -8.18 -10.50 21.94
CA ASP A 303 -7.13 -11.50 21.75
C ASP A 303 -6.60 -11.47 20.30
N LEU A 304 -7.50 -11.39 19.31
CA LEU A 304 -7.13 -11.29 17.89
C LEU A 304 -6.43 -9.97 17.55
N LYS A 305 -6.85 -8.87 18.16
CA LYS A 305 -6.19 -7.58 18.02
C LYS A 305 -4.72 -7.67 18.47
N ASP A 306 -4.47 -8.30 19.61
CA ASP A 306 -3.12 -8.39 20.17
C ASP A 306 -2.25 -9.45 19.48
N THR A 307 -2.85 -10.54 18.99
CA THR A 307 -2.10 -11.69 18.42
C THR A 307 -1.97 -11.68 16.90
N GLN A 308 -2.97 -11.15 16.18
CA GLN A 308 -3.05 -11.21 14.72
C GLN A 308 -3.11 -9.83 14.05
N ASP A 309 -2.96 -8.75 14.84
CA ASP A 309 -2.91 -7.39 14.30
C ASP A 309 -4.17 -7.02 13.51
N LEU A 310 -5.31 -7.54 14.00
CA LEU A 310 -6.60 -7.56 13.31
C LEU A 310 -7.07 -6.18 12.81
N CYS A 311 -6.58 -5.10 13.44
CA CYS A 311 -6.99 -3.74 13.16
C CYS A 311 -6.03 -2.96 12.23
N LYS A 312 -5.03 -3.60 11.61
CA LYS A 312 -4.14 -2.89 10.67
C LYS A 312 -4.74 -2.73 9.29
N GLN A 313 -4.47 -1.55 8.74
CA GLN A 313 -5.02 -1.01 7.48
C GLN A 313 -4.59 -1.76 6.22
N SER A 314 -3.61 -2.67 6.31
CA SER A 314 -2.93 -3.29 5.15
C SER A 314 -3.48 -4.66 4.74
N GLY A 315 -4.52 -5.18 5.40
CA GLY A 315 -5.17 -6.45 5.03
C GLY A 315 -6.45 -6.24 4.20
N PRO A 316 -6.76 -7.12 3.24
CA PRO A 316 -7.99 -7.02 2.44
C PRO A 316 -9.24 -7.27 3.31
N GLY A 317 -9.84 -6.18 3.78
CA GLY A 317 -11.28 -5.93 3.99
C GLY A 317 -12.09 -6.80 4.96
N LEU A 318 -11.68 -8.03 5.26
CA LEU A 318 -12.57 -9.00 5.91
C LEU A 318 -12.58 -8.89 7.44
N HIS A 319 -11.58 -8.25 8.04
CA HIS A 319 -11.36 -8.28 9.49
C HIS A 319 -12.04 -7.13 10.26
N LEU A 320 -12.31 -6.00 9.58
CA LEU A 320 -12.99 -4.84 10.19
C LEU A 320 -14.47 -5.11 10.45
N ASP A 321 -15.08 -6.01 9.67
CA ASP A 321 -16.49 -6.38 9.82
C ASP A 321 -16.73 -7.27 11.06
N LEU A 322 -15.75 -8.08 11.46
CA LEU A 322 -15.88 -9.01 12.59
C LEU A 322 -15.76 -8.31 13.95
N CYS A 323 -14.91 -7.29 14.04
CA CYS A 323 -14.54 -6.61 15.28
C CYS A 323 -14.55 -5.07 15.18
N PRO A 324 -15.62 -4.44 14.68
CA PRO A 324 -15.67 -3.00 14.43
C PRO A 324 -15.59 -2.16 15.72
N GLU A 325 -16.06 -2.67 16.86
CA GLU A 325 -16.00 -1.97 18.14
C GLU A 325 -14.59 -2.01 18.70
N THR A 326 -13.99 -3.21 18.76
CA THR A 326 -12.60 -3.38 19.24
C THR A 326 -11.58 -2.62 18.40
N CYS A 327 -11.77 -2.56 17.07
CA CYS A 327 -10.89 -1.80 16.19
C CYS A 327 -11.14 -0.28 16.24
N GLY A 328 -12.24 0.18 16.82
CA GLY A 328 -12.59 1.61 16.91
C GLY A 328 -13.31 2.15 15.67
N VAL A 329 -13.74 1.28 14.75
CA VAL A 329 -14.57 1.63 13.60
C VAL A 329 -15.90 2.22 14.08
N CYS A 330 -16.49 1.66 15.15
CA CYS A 330 -17.71 2.19 15.73
C CYS A 330 -17.56 3.61 16.27
N GLN A 331 -16.38 3.92 16.81
CA GLN A 331 -16.09 5.26 17.29
C GLN A 331 -15.90 6.21 16.12
N ALA A 332 -15.16 5.80 15.08
CA ALA A 332 -14.96 6.56 13.85
C ALA A 332 -16.30 6.93 13.17
N VAL A 333 -17.22 5.96 13.06
CA VAL A 333 -18.54 6.16 12.46
C VAL A 333 -19.41 7.13 13.28
N LYS A 334 -19.35 7.05 14.62
CA LYS A 334 -20.05 7.99 15.50
C LYS A 334 -19.46 9.40 15.43
N GLU A 335 -18.14 9.51 15.37
CA GLU A 335 -17.41 10.79 15.32
C GLU A 335 -17.47 11.46 13.95
N ALA A 336 -17.61 10.68 12.87
CA ALA A 336 -17.80 11.20 11.52
C ALA A 336 -19.08 12.04 11.38
N ASN A 337 -20.01 11.95 12.34
CA ASN A 337 -21.21 12.76 12.43
C ASN A 337 -21.90 12.92 11.07
N CYS A 338 -22.12 11.80 10.38
CA CYS A 338 -22.63 11.82 9.00
C CYS A 338 -24.15 12.02 8.97
N HIS A 339 -24.58 13.13 9.57
CA HIS A 339 -25.90 13.68 9.46
C HIS A 339 -25.79 14.98 8.67
N ASP A 340 -26.76 15.21 7.79
CA ASP A 340 -26.87 16.50 7.11
C ASP A 340 -27.09 17.59 8.18
N THR A 341 -26.24 18.62 8.16
CA THR A 341 -26.30 19.69 9.16
C THR A 341 -27.40 20.69 8.86
N VAL A 342 -27.95 20.66 7.64
CA VAL A 342 -29.11 21.45 7.26
C VAL A 342 -30.38 20.70 7.62
N LEU A 343 -31.19 21.32 8.48
CA LEU A 343 -32.46 20.77 8.95
C LEU A 343 -33.47 20.65 7.79
N ASP A 344 -34.52 19.85 8.00
CA ASP A 344 -35.72 19.78 7.16
C ASP A 344 -35.50 19.37 5.69
N GLY A 345 -34.46 18.58 5.40
CA GLY A 345 -34.22 18.02 4.07
C GLY A 345 -33.81 19.06 3.03
N GLU A 346 -33.34 20.24 3.46
CA GLU A 346 -32.86 21.27 2.54
C GLU A 346 -31.65 20.84 1.70
N CYS A 347 -30.88 19.84 2.14
CA CYS A 347 -29.81 19.26 1.34
C CYS A 347 -30.30 18.72 -0.01
N ALA A 348 -31.49 18.11 -0.06
CA ALA A 348 -32.09 17.65 -1.30
C ALA A 348 -32.46 18.82 -2.24
N LYS A 349 -32.85 19.97 -1.68
CA LYS A 349 -33.14 21.20 -2.46
C LYS A 349 -31.86 21.85 -2.96
N LEU A 350 -30.82 21.90 -2.12
CA LEU A 350 -29.50 22.44 -2.48
C LEU A 350 -28.82 21.61 -3.57
N MET A 351 -28.99 20.29 -3.56
CA MET A 351 -28.57 19.40 -4.64
C MET A 351 -29.22 19.75 -5.98
N ALA A 352 -30.53 20.02 -5.97
CA ALA A 352 -31.28 20.32 -7.20
C ALA A 352 -30.91 21.69 -7.81
N GLU A 353 -30.53 22.67 -7.00
CA GLU A 353 -30.33 24.04 -7.46
C GLU A 353 -28.87 24.46 -7.64
N LYS A 354 -27.92 23.91 -6.87
CA LYS A 354 -26.57 24.49 -6.72
C LYS A 354 -25.40 23.54 -6.89
N ASP A 355 -25.64 22.29 -7.30
CA ASP A 355 -24.59 21.27 -7.46
C ASP A 355 -23.67 21.18 -6.22
N ILE A 356 -24.29 21.24 -5.04
CA ILE A 356 -23.56 21.45 -3.78
C ILE A 356 -22.58 20.32 -3.49
N CYS A 357 -22.86 19.09 -3.96
CA CYS A 357 -22.07 17.89 -3.70
C CYS A 357 -20.68 17.89 -4.33
N ASN A 358 -20.42 18.73 -5.34
CA ASN A 358 -19.11 18.86 -5.95
C ASN A 358 -18.18 19.86 -5.23
N GLY A 359 -18.70 20.59 -4.24
CA GLY A 359 -17.93 21.56 -3.47
C GLY A 359 -17.31 20.96 -2.19
N PRO A 360 -16.18 21.52 -1.70
CA PRO A 360 -15.59 21.08 -0.43
C PRO A 360 -16.51 21.32 0.78
N LEU A 361 -17.48 22.24 0.67
CA LEU A 361 -18.50 22.46 1.70
C LEU A 361 -19.50 21.29 1.81
N ALA A 362 -19.69 20.49 0.75
CA ALA A 362 -20.62 19.35 0.76
C ALA A 362 -20.34 18.40 1.92
N ARG A 363 -19.05 18.19 2.21
CA ARG A 363 -18.54 17.31 3.26
C ARG A 363 -19.02 17.69 4.65
N TYR A 364 -19.34 18.96 4.89
CA TYR A 364 -19.77 19.46 6.20
C TYR A 364 -21.27 19.80 6.23
N THR A 365 -21.84 20.15 5.08
CA THR A 365 -23.22 20.62 4.99
C THR A 365 -24.20 19.48 4.75
N CYS A 366 -23.89 18.58 3.81
CA CYS A 366 -24.81 17.55 3.31
C CYS A 366 -24.12 16.20 3.07
N PRO A 367 -23.29 15.68 3.99
CA PRO A 367 -22.48 14.49 3.72
C PRO A 367 -23.31 13.22 3.49
N ALA A 368 -24.47 13.09 4.13
CA ALA A 368 -25.35 11.93 3.94
C ALA A 368 -26.08 12.02 2.60
N SER A 369 -26.70 13.19 2.31
CA SER A 369 -27.39 13.41 1.04
C SER A 369 -26.46 13.31 -0.18
N CYS A 370 -25.19 13.70 -0.04
CA CYS A 370 -24.20 13.63 -1.11
C CYS A 370 -23.46 12.28 -1.21
N GLY A 371 -23.75 11.31 -0.34
CA GLY A 371 -23.04 10.02 -0.32
C GLY A 371 -21.55 10.13 0.03
N LEU A 372 -21.18 11.13 0.83
CA LEU A 372 -19.80 11.39 1.24
C LEU A 372 -19.44 10.77 2.61
N CYS A 373 -20.38 10.07 3.26
CA CYS A 373 -20.13 9.42 4.56
C CYS A 373 -18.96 8.43 4.51
N ASP A 374 -18.84 7.66 3.43
CA ASP A 374 -17.78 6.65 3.31
C ASP A 374 -16.40 7.30 3.36
N VAL A 375 -16.23 8.42 2.65
CA VAL A 375 -14.97 9.19 2.60
C VAL A 375 -14.63 9.78 3.97
N LEU A 376 -15.62 10.34 4.69
CA LEU A 376 -15.42 10.90 6.03
C LEU A 376 -15.06 9.83 7.06
N VAL A 377 -15.71 8.67 6.97
CA VAL A 377 -15.45 7.54 7.87
C VAL A 377 -14.06 6.97 7.60
N GLU A 378 -13.65 6.84 6.34
CA GLU A 378 -12.29 6.41 5.97
C GLU A 378 -11.23 7.40 6.49
N GLU A 379 -11.42 8.71 6.31
CA GLU A 379 -10.50 9.75 6.82
C GLU A 379 -10.36 9.66 8.36
N ASN A 380 -11.47 9.58 9.10
CA ASN A 380 -11.45 9.42 10.56
C ASN A 380 -10.85 8.08 11.01
N LEU A 381 -11.08 7.01 10.26
CA LEU A 381 -10.52 5.70 10.57
C LEU A 381 -8.99 5.72 10.46
N VAL A 382 -8.45 6.40 9.44
CA VAL A 382 -7.00 6.60 9.30
C VAL A 382 -6.44 7.32 10.53
N GLU A 383 -7.10 8.38 11.01
CA GLU A 383 -6.66 9.14 12.19
C GLU A 383 -6.69 8.30 13.48
N ILE A 384 -7.77 7.55 13.71
CA ILE A 384 -7.90 6.68 14.90
C ILE A 384 -6.85 5.57 14.89
N LEU A 385 -6.59 4.97 13.73
CA LEU A 385 -5.58 3.94 13.57
C LEU A 385 -4.17 4.50 13.76
N ALA A 386 -3.89 5.71 13.25
CA ALA A 386 -2.62 6.39 13.46
C ALA A 386 -2.40 6.74 14.95
N ALA A 387 -3.40 7.32 15.62
CA ALA A 387 -3.33 7.69 17.04
C ALA A 387 -3.13 6.47 17.98
N LYS A 388 -3.70 5.31 17.61
CA LYS A 388 -3.49 4.06 18.35
C LYS A 388 -2.10 3.47 18.17
N ALA A 389 -1.50 3.62 16.99
CA ALA A 389 -0.12 3.20 16.76
C ALA A 389 0.86 3.94 17.69
N ASP A 390 0.63 5.24 17.90
CA ASP A 390 1.45 6.06 18.81
C ASP A 390 1.20 5.76 20.30
N SER A 391 -0.03 5.43 20.67
CA SER A 391 -0.39 5.11 22.07
C SER A 391 0.15 3.75 22.55
N ALA A 392 0.31 2.77 21.65
CA ALA A 392 0.86 1.46 21.97
C ALA A 392 2.34 1.52 22.42
N LEU A 393 3.07 2.58 22.04
CA LEU A 393 4.47 2.80 22.45
C LEU A 393 4.63 3.31 23.90
N ALA A 394 3.56 3.81 24.54
CA ALA A 394 3.64 4.38 25.89
C ALA A 394 3.40 3.36 27.03
N SER A 395 2.96 2.13 26.73
CA SER A 395 2.49 1.17 27.75
C SER A 395 3.24 -0.17 27.76
N THR A 396 4.58 -0.14 27.80
CA THR A 396 5.40 -1.33 28.11
C THR A 396 6.37 -1.06 29.27
N LYS A 397 5.83 -0.90 30.48
CA LYS A 397 6.59 -1.08 31.73
C LYS A 397 6.46 -2.55 32.18
N PRO A 398 7.56 -3.31 32.38
CA PRO A 398 7.47 -4.72 32.76
C PRO A 398 6.86 -4.90 34.17
N ALA A 399 5.83 -5.74 34.26
CA ALA A 399 5.25 -6.19 35.52
C ALA A 399 6.28 -7.02 36.30
N THR A 400 6.74 -6.48 37.42
CA THR A 400 7.63 -7.18 38.35
C THR A 400 6.82 -8.24 39.11
N GLN A 401 7.39 -9.44 39.19
CA GLN A 401 6.85 -10.65 39.81
C GLN A 401 6.34 -10.41 41.26
N PRO A 402 5.21 -11.00 41.69
CA PRO A 402 4.68 -10.77 43.04
C PRO A 402 5.53 -11.48 44.10
N PRO A 403 5.90 -10.82 45.21
CA PRO A 403 6.60 -11.46 46.31
C PRO A 403 5.65 -12.34 47.13
N THR A 404 6.18 -13.48 47.57
CA THR A 404 5.53 -14.46 48.44
C THR A 404 5.20 -13.82 49.79
N THR A 405 3.92 -13.81 50.18
CA THR A 405 3.44 -13.23 51.44
C THR A 405 3.52 -14.23 52.59
N THR A 406 4.19 -13.81 53.68
CA THR A 406 4.11 -14.43 55.01
C THR A 406 3.06 -13.67 55.82
N PRO A 407 2.17 -14.31 56.60
CA PRO A 407 1.08 -13.62 57.29
C PRO A 407 1.59 -12.85 58.53
N PRO A 408 1.21 -11.57 58.73
CA PRO A 408 1.49 -10.85 59.96
C PRO A 408 0.38 -11.05 61.02
N PRO A 409 0.70 -10.78 62.30
CA PRO A 409 -0.18 -11.09 63.43
C PRO A 409 -1.36 -10.12 63.55
N THR A 410 -2.45 -10.66 64.05
CA THR A 410 -3.69 -9.96 64.41
C THR A 410 -3.43 -8.85 65.43
N THR A 411 -3.82 -7.61 65.08
CA THR A 411 -3.86 -6.48 66.01
C THR A 411 -5.25 -5.83 65.98
N GLN A 412 -5.77 -5.49 67.16
CA GLN A 412 -7.12 -4.97 67.45
C GLN A 412 -7.50 -3.70 66.65
N PRO A 413 -8.82 -3.48 66.42
CA PRO A 413 -9.31 -2.28 65.74
C PRO A 413 -9.22 -1.04 66.66
N PRO A 414 -8.73 0.11 66.15
CA PRO A 414 -8.83 1.37 66.88
C PRO A 414 -10.20 2.02 66.67
N THR A 415 -10.64 2.65 67.76
CA THR A 415 -11.89 3.38 67.96
C THR A 415 -12.06 4.53 66.95
N THR A 416 -13.26 4.61 66.35
CA THR A 416 -13.66 5.67 65.42
C THR A 416 -13.92 6.99 66.16
N THR A 417 -13.27 8.07 65.70
CA THR A 417 -13.62 9.45 66.07
C THR A 417 -14.30 10.10 64.85
N PRO A 418 -15.47 10.74 65.00
CA PRO A 418 -16.19 11.33 63.87
C PRO A 418 -15.48 12.58 63.32
N PRO A 419 -15.51 12.81 61.99
CA PRO A 419 -14.92 14.00 61.38
C PRO A 419 -15.76 15.26 61.64
N PRO A 420 -15.13 16.45 61.65
CA PRO A 420 -15.83 17.71 61.89
C PRO A 420 -16.65 18.13 60.66
N THR A 421 -17.84 18.67 60.93
CA THR A 421 -18.75 19.26 59.96
C THR A 421 -18.17 20.55 59.35
N THR A 422 -17.96 20.55 58.04
CA THR A 422 -17.58 21.74 57.26
C THR A 422 -18.82 22.53 56.83
N GLN A 423 -18.78 23.85 57.04
CA GLN A 423 -19.82 24.81 56.63
C GLN A 423 -19.95 24.94 55.10
N PRO A 424 -21.13 25.33 54.58
CA PRO A 424 -21.34 25.57 53.16
C PRO A 424 -20.64 26.85 52.69
N PRO A 425 -20.17 26.91 51.43
CA PRO A 425 -19.45 28.05 50.90
C PRO A 425 -20.37 29.25 50.64
N THR A 426 -19.87 30.42 51.00
CA THR A 426 -20.46 31.74 50.74
C THR A 426 -20.47 32.03 49.24
N THR A 427 -21.62 32.46 48.73
CA THR A 427 -21.84 32.89 47.33
C THR A 427 -21.15 34.21 47.03
N THR A 428 -20.18 34.19 46.12
CA THR A 428 -19.55 35.39 45.57
C THR A 428 -20.34 35.89 44.34
N GLN A 429 -20.67 37.18 44.32
CA GLN A 429 -21.39 37.84 43.22
C GLN A 429 -20.64 37.77 41.88
N PRO A 430 -21.36 37.75 40.74
CA PRO A 430 -20.76 37.80 39.42
C PRO A 430 -20.17 39.21 39.12
N PRO A 431 -19.05 39.29 38.37
CA PRO A 431 -18.43 40.56 38.04
C PRO A 431 -19.25 41.33 36.99
N THR A 432 -19.23 42.65 37.16
CA THR A 432 -19.88 43.66 36.32
C THR A 432 -19.28 43.68 34.91
N SER A 433 -20.16 43.72 33.90
CA SER A 433 -19.86 43.81 32.48
C SER A 433 -18.99 45.02 32.13
N THR A 434 -17.82 44.76 31.53
CA THR A 434 -16.99 45.75 30.83
C THR A 434 -17.45 45.93 29.39
N LYS A 435 -17.53 47.19 28.98
CA LYS A 435 -18.04 47.69 27.70
C LYS A 435 -17.24 47.14 26.49
N PRO A 436 -17.88 46.90 25.32
CA PRO A 436 -17.19 46.40 24.13
C PRO A 436 -16.17 47.40 23.58
N PRO A 437 -15.04 46.93 23.01
CA PRO A 437 -14.07 47.80 22.37
C PRO A 437 -14.60 48.31 21.02
N THR A 438 -14.43 49.61 20.79
CA THR A 438 -14.75 50.28 19.54
C THR A 438 -13.77 49.84 18.45
N THR A 439 -14.24 49.12 17.44
CA THR A 439 -13.44 48.72 16.27
C THR A 439 -13.26 49.89 15.31
N THR A 440 -12.00 50.27 15.07
CA THR A 440 -11.60 51.23 14.03
C THR A 440 -11.64 50.53 12.65
N PRO A 441 -12.28 51.13 11.62
CA PRO A 441 -12.31 50.53 10.29
C PRO A 441 -10.93 50.53 9.62
N PRO A 442 -10.61 49.50 8.80
CA PRO A 442 -9.33 49.40 8.12
C PRO A 442 -9.18 50.46 7.00
N PRO A 443 -7.94 50.87 6.68
CA PRO A 443 -7.67 51.85 5.64
C PRO A 443 -8.01 51.28 4.25
N THR A 444 -8.73 52.06 3.46
CA THR A 444 -9.05 51.79 2.06
C THR A 444 -7.81 51.92 1.18
N THR A 445 -7.30 50.80 0.68
CA THR A 445 -6.24 50.76 -0.33
C THR A 445 -6.81 51.07 -1.71
N LYS A 446 -6.20 52.04 -2.40
CA LYS A 446 -6.53 52.46 -3.77
C LYS A 446 -6.27 51.32 -4.78
N PRO A 447 -7.08 51.17 -5.84
CA PRO A 447 -6.83 50.18 -6.88
C PRO A 447 -5.51 50.45 -7.63
N PRO A 448 -4.79 49.41 -8.08
CA PRO A 448 -3.57 49.57 -8.88
C PRO A 448 -3.90 50.08 -10.28
N THR A 449 -3.12 51.05 -10.73
CA THR A 449 -3.13 51.61 -12.08
C THR A 449 -2.77 50.50 -13.10
N THR A 450 -3.62 50.30 -14.09
CA THR A 450 -3.43 49.36 -15.19
C THR A 450 -2.26 49.81 -16.08
N THR A 451 -1.19 49.03 -16.11
CA THR A 451 -0.08 49.20 -17.06
C THR A 451 -0.53 48.68 -18.44
N GLN A 452 -0.43 49.53 -19.46
CA GLN A 452 -0.77 49.19 -20.84
C GLN A 452 0.13 48.07 -21.40
N LEU A 453 -0.49 47.15 -22.13
CA LEU A 453 0.14 46.06 -22.85
C LEU A 453 0.90 46.61 -24.07
N PRO A 454 2.13 46.13 -24.37
CA PRO A 454 2.87 46.59 -25.54
C PRO A 454 2.22 46.11 -26.84
N THR A 455 2.14 47.03 -27.80
CA THR A 455 1.64 46.85 -29.16
C THR A 455 2.45 45.79 -29.90
N THR A 456 1.78 44.78 -30.45
CA THR A 456 2.37 43.76 -31.33
C THR A 456 2.80 44.35 -32.67
N THR A 457 4.08 44.24 -32.98
CA THR A 457 4.68 44.56 -34.28
C THR A 457 4.33 43.48 -35.31
N GLN A 458 3.80 43.91 -36.46
CA GLN A 458 3.44 43.07 -37.60
C GLN A 458 4.70 42.61 -38.37
N PRO A 459 4.79 41.36 -38.83
CA PRO A 459 5.92 40.91 -39.66
C PRO A 459 5.80 41.44 -41.10
N PRO A 460 6.93 41.72 -41.78
CA PRO A 460 6.92 42.25 -43.13
C PRO A 460 6.54 41.17 -44.15
N THR A 461 5.63 41.53 -45.05
CA THR A 461 5.25 40.78 -46.25
C THR A 461 6.45 40.71 -47.20
N ALA A 462 6.87 39.50 -47.56
CA ALA A 462 7.85 39.27 -48.62
C ALA A 462 7.16 39.37 -50.00
N ALA A 463 7.82 40.07 -50.92
CA ALA A 463 7.49 40.15 -52.34
C ALA A 463 8.32 39.16 -53.16
#